data_AF-A0A150GVC7-F1
#
_entry.id   AF-A0A150GVC7-F1
#
_cell.length_a   1.000
_cell.length_b   1.000
_cell.length_c   1.000
_cell.angle_alpha   90.00
_cell.angle_beta   90.00
_cell.angle_gamma   90.00
#
_symmetry.space_group_name_H-M   'P 1'
#
loop_
_entity.id
_entity.type
_entity.pdbx_description
1 polymer ?
#
loop_
_entity_poly.entity_id
_entity_poly.type
_entity_poly.pdbx_seq_one_letter_code
_entity_poly.pdbx_strand_id
1 'polypeptide(L)'
;MVIPYGAASVAAGIALFFLNLTNLAGTALVAGATALAASVLSLQEWKSGSDTKLYTLTSAACAGFVGYTAATSLSALKGAPYWLAAVLVALSAAAAAFCLYNVAAGGNPPPKKGKAAPAAQQ
;
A
#
# COMPACT_ATOMS: atom_id res chain seq x y z
N MET A 1 2.72 -3.70 -6.13
CA MET A 1 2.55 -2.25 -5.82
C MET A 1 1.13 -2.00 -5.38
N VAL A 2 0.92 -1.17 -4.35
CA VAL A 2 -0.39 -0.99 -3.71
C VAL A 2 -0.83 0.48 -3.68
N ILE A 3 -0.59 1.20 -4.78
CA ILE A 3 -0.94 2.62 -4.93
C ILE A 3 -2.41 2.91 -4.58
N PRO A 4 -3.41 2.14 -5.09
CA PRO A 4 -4.81 2.40 -4.75
C PRO A 4 -5.08 2.27 -3.25
N TYR A 5 -4.48 1.27 -2.60
CA TYR A 5 -4.59 1.08 -1.15
C TYR A 5 -3.93 2.23 -0.38
N GLY A 6 -2.72 2.66 -0.77
CA GLY A 6 -2.04 3.78 -0.12
C GLY A 6 -2.88 5.06 -0.16
N ALA A 7 -3.46 5.37 -1.32
CA ALA A 7 -4.39 6.50 -1.48
C ALA A 7 -5.66 6.34 -0.64
N ALA A 8 -6.26 5.14 -0.63
CA ALA A 8 -7.44 4.84 0.18
C ALA A 8 -7.15 4.97 1.69
N SER A 9 -5.98 4.51 2.15
CA SER A 9 -5.54 4.63 3.55
C SER A 9 -5.37 6.09 3.96
N VAL A 10 -4.76 6.93 3.11
CA VAL A 10 -4.61 8.37 3.37
C VAL A 10 -5.98 9.04 3.42
N ALA A 11 -6.86 8.78 2.45
CA ALA A 11 -8.22 9.33 2.43
C ALA A 11 -9.04 8.90 3.67
N ALA A 12 -8.95 7.62 4.06
CA ALA A 12 -9.57 7.13 5.28
C ALA A 12 -8.99 7.82 6.52
N GLY A 13 -7.67 8.04 6.58
CA GLY A 13 -7.01 8.76 7.65
C GLY A 13 -7.52 10.20 7.82
N ILE A 14 -7.73 10.92 6.71
CA ILE A 14 -8.34 12.25 6.72
C ILE A 14 -9.77 12.17 7.26
N ALA A 15 -10.59 11.23 6.78
CA ALA A 15 -11.97 11.06 7.25
C ALA A 15 -12.01 10.73 8.76
N LEU A 16 -11.15 9.83 9.22
CA LEU A 16 -11.03 9.45 10.64
C LEU A 16 -10.58 10.61 11.53
N PHE A 17 -9.74 11.51 11.00
CA PHE A 17 -9.33 12.72 11.70
C PHE A 17 -10.55 13.62 12.00
N PHE A 18 -11.43 13.85 11.02
CA PHE A 18 -12.67 14.59 11.22
C PHE A 18 -13.67 13.88 12.16
N LEU A 19 -13.53 12.57 12.34
CA LEU A 19 -14.31 11.77 13.30
C LEU A 19 -13.67 11.73 14.70
N ASN A 20 -12.63 12.54 14.97
CA ASN A 20 -11.88 12.58 16.24
C ASN A 20 -11.18 11.25 16.61
N LEU A 21 -10.92 10.38 15.65
CA LEU A 21 -10.20 9.12 15.85
C LEU A 21 -8.70 9.31 15.59
N THR A 22 -8.09 10.25 16.32
CA THR A 22 -6.73 10.76 16.04
C THR A 22 -5.64 9.67 16.03
N ASN A 23 -5.73 8.65 16.88
CA ASN A 23 -4.78 7.55 16.89
C ASN A 23 -4.84 6.74 15.58
N LEU A 24 -6.04 6.25 15.21
CA LEU A 24 -6.26 5.50 13.98
C LEU A 24 -6.02 6.36 12.73
N ALA A 25 -6.43 7.62 12.76
CA ALA A 25 -6.18 8.59 11.71
C ALA A 25 -4.69 8.81 11.47
N GLY A 26 -3.91 9.02 12.54
CA GLY A 26 -2.46 9.19 12.47
C GLY A 26 -1.77 7.97 11.87
N THR A 27 -2.15 6.76 12.31
CA THR A 27 -1.63 5.53 11.71
C THR A 27 -1.99 5.40 10.23
N ALA A 28 -3.25 5.59 9.87
CA ALA A 28 -3.72 5.48 8.48
C ALA A 28 -3.07 6.51 7.55
N LEU A 29 -2.84 7.73 8.04
CA LEU A 29 -2.14 8.80 7.32
C LEU A 29 -0.65 8.48 7.14
N VAL A 30 0.07 8.26 8.22
CA VAL A 30 1.54 8.11 8.17
C VAL A 30 1.90 6.82 7.45
N ALA A 31 1.38 5.68 7.90
CA ALA A 31 1.70 4.40 7.27
C ALA A 31 1.08 4.27 5.87
N GLY A 32 -0.10 4.84 5.63
CA GLY A 32 -0.70 4.91 4.30
C GLY A 32 0.14 5.74 3.31
N ALA A 33 0.60 6.92 3.74
CA ALA A 33 1.48 7.77 2.93
C ALA A 33 2.85 7.10 2.70
N THR A 34 3.41 6.43 3.70
CA THR A 34 4.64 5.64 3.53
C THR A 34 4.45 4.50 2.54
N ALA A 35 3.34 3.74 2.61
CA ALA A 35 3.02 2.68 1.65
C ALA A 35 2.81 3.23 0.22
N LEU A 36 2.19 4.40 0.10
CA LEU A 36 1.98 5.09 -1.16
C LEU A 36 3.33 5.53 -1.76
N ALA A 37 4.16 6.21 -0.97
CA ALA A 37 5.49 6.65 -1.39
C ALA A 37 6.37 5.46 -1.80
N ALA A 38 6.40 4.40 -0.98
CA ALA A 38 7.11 3.17 -1.30
C ALA A 38 6.60 2.55 -2.62
N SER A 39 5.28 2.53 -2.84
CA SER A 39 4.71 2.01 -4.09
C SER A 39 5.06 2.87 -5.32
N VAL A 40 5.13 4.19 -5.17
CA VAL A 40 5.52 5.11 -6.25
C VAL A 40 7.01 4.99 -6.58
N LEU A 41 7.88 5.02 -5.57
CA LEU A 41 9.33 4.82 -5.73
C LEU A 41 9.61 3.44 -6.33
N SER A 42 8.89 2.42 -5.85
CA SER A 42 8.98 1.10 -6.41
C SER A 42 8.59 1.04 -7.88
N LEU A 43 7.61 1.83 -8.34
CA LEU A 43 7.25 1.87 -9.75
C LEU A 43 8.34 2.54 -10.59
N GLN A 44 9.03 3.54 -10.04
CA GLN A 44 10.16 4.20 -10.71
C GLN A 44 11.34 3.23 -10.85
N GLU A 45 11.71 2.53 -9.79
CA GLU A 45 12.77 1.52 -9.80
C GLU A 45 12.41 0.28 -10.62
N TRP A 46 11.13 -0.13 -10.60
CA TRP A 46 10.67 -1.19 -11.48
C TRP A 46 10.87 -0.84 -12.96
N LYS A 47 10.64 0.42 -13.34
CA LYS A 47 10.86 0.91 -14.71
C LYS A 47 12.35 1.01 -15.07
N SER A 48 13.24 1.25 -14.10
CA SER A 48 14.69 1.27 -14.34
C SER A 48 15.27 -0.15 -14.52
N GLY A 49 14.53 -1.18 -14.09
CA GLY A 49 14.92 -2.59 -14.14
C GLY A 49 15.50 -3.11 -12.84
N SER A 50 15.42 -2.33 -11.75
CA SER A 50 15.92 -2.65 -10.43
C SER A 50 15.01 -3.61 -9.66
N ASP A 51 15.53 -4.22 -8.59
CA ASP A 51 14.74 -5.00 -7.64
C ASP A 51 13.84 -4.07 -6.80
N THR A 52 12.61 -4.52 -6.56
CA THR A 52 11.54 -3.78 -5.89
C THR A 52 10.92 -4.50 -4.70
N LYS A 53 11.49 -5.65 -4.32
CA LYS A 53 10.99 -6.48 -3.21
C LYS A 53 10.97 -5.73 -1.87
N LEU A 54 12.00 -4.93 -1.57
CA LEU A 54 12.07 -4.17 -0.33
C LEU A 54 10.94 -3.13 -0.24
N TYR A 55 10.69 -2.36 -1.30
CA TYR A 55 9.57 -1.41 -1.32
C TYR A 55 8.21 -2.10 -1.19
N THR A 56 8.07 -3.29 -1.78
CA THR A 56 6.86 -4.12 -1.65
C THR A 56 6.68 -4.62 -0.21
N LEU A 57 7.76 -5.04 0.45
CA LEU A 57 7.75 -5.46 1.84
C LEU A 57 7.46 -4.30 2.80
N THR A 58 8.04 -3.12 2.56
CA THR A 58 7.69 -1.88 3.29
C THR A 58 6.21 -1.58 3.16
N SER A 59 5.66 -1.67 1.95
CA SER A 59 4.23 -1.48 1.72
C SER A 59 3.38 -2.51 2.45
N ALA A 60 3.83 -3.77 2.53
CA ALA A 60 3.16 -4.84 3.30
C ALA A 60 3.16 -4.56 4.80
N ALA A 61 4.31 -4.15 5.35
CA ALA A 61 4.45 -3.82 6.76
C ALA A 61 3.57 -2.63 7.16
N CYS A 62 3.56 -1.58 6.35
CA CYS A 62 2.68 -0.43 6.55
C CYS A 62 1.20 -0.84 6.47
N ALA A 63 0.81 -1.66 5.49
CA ALA A 63 -0.56 -2.15 5.39
C ALA A 63 -0.95 -3.00 6.61
N GLY A 64 -0.08 -3.91 7.05
CA GLY A 64 -0.28 -4.71 8.25
C GLY A 64 -0.44 -3.85 9.52
N PHE A 65 0.36 -2.79 9.66
CA PHE A 65 0.27 -1.88 10.80
C PHE A 65 -1.06 -1.10 10.82
N VAL A 66 -1.50 -0.57 9.67
CA VAL A 66 -2.82 0.08 9.57
C VAL A 66 -3.94 -0.91 9.89
N GLY A 67 -3.89 -2.11 9.33
CA GLY A 67 -4.88 -3.16 9.57
C GLY A 67 -4.94 -3.60 11.03
N TYR A 68 -3.79 -3.75 11.68
CA TYR A 68 -3.69 -4.08 13.10
C TYR A 68 -4.34 -3.00 13.97
N THR A 69 -3.95 -1.73 13.79
CA THR A 69 -4.52 -0.62 14.56
C THR A 69 -6.02 -0.44 14.31
N ALA A 70 -6.48 -0.63 13.07
CA ALA A 70 -7.90 -0.60 12.75
C ALA A 70 -8.66 -1.74 13.44
N ALA A 71 -8.12 -2.96 13.40
CA ALA A 71 -8.75 -4.15 13.99
C ALA A 71 -8.85 -4.05 15.52
N THR A 72 -7.81 -3.57 16.20
CA THR A 72 -7.83 -3.36 17.66
C THR A 72 -8.77 -2.24 18.08
N SER A 73 -9.08 -1.30 17.17
CA SER A 73 -10.04 -0.22 17.42
C SER A 73 -11.51 -0.64 17.26
N LEU A 74 -11.80 -1.74 16.55
CA LEU A 74 -13.17 -2.10 16.16
C LEU A 74 -14.14 -2.26 17.33
N SER A 75 -13.70 -2.82 18.45
CA SER A 75 -14.54 -3.04 19.63
C SER A 75 -15.02 -1.75 20.29
N ALA A 76 -14.31 -0.64 20.08
CA ALA A 76 -14.64 0.67 20.63
C ALA A 76 -15.52 1.53 19.70
N LEU A 77 -15.62 1.17 18.42
CA LEU A 77 -16.30 1.97 17.40
C LEU A 77 -17.76 1.54 17.22
N LYS A 78 -18.61 2.50 16.87
CA LYS A 78 -20.02 2.28 16.52
C LYS A 78 -20.40 3.12 15.29
N GLY A 79 -21.42 2.69 14.54
CA GLY A 79 -21.95 3.47 13.40
C GLY A 79 -20.96 3.62 12.24
N ALA A 80 -20.92 4.80 11.62
CA ALA A 80 -20.07 5.06 10.44
C ALA A 80 -18.56 4.82 10.68
N PRO A 81 -17.95 5.27 11.80
CA PRO A 81 -16.56 4.98 12.08
C PRO A 81 -16.21 3.48 12.16
N TYR A 82 -17.13 2.66 12.67
CA TYR A 82 -16.95 1.20 12.71
C TYR A 82 -16.82 0.64 11.30
N TRP A 83 -17.72 1.00 10.39
CA TRP A 83 -17.69 0.51 9.01
C TRP A 83 -16.44 1.00 8.26
N LEU A 84 -16.04 2.25 8.48
CA LEU A 84 -14.82 2.78 7.89
C LEU A 84 -13.58 2.01 8.36
N ALA A 85 -13.46 1.74 9.67
CA ALA A 85 -12.38 0.94 10.22
C ALA A 85 -12.43 -0.51 9.73
N ALA A 86 -13.61 -1.13 9.64
CA ALA A 86 -13.77 -2.50 9.17
C ALA A 86 -13.36 -2.66 7.69
N VAL A 87 -13.73 -1.71 6.83
CA VAL A 87 -13.27 -1.66 5.45
C VAL A 87 -11.75 -1.49 5.40
N LEU A 88 -11.20 -0.62 6.25
CA LEU A 88 -9.76 -0.41 6.33
C LEU A 88 -9.00 -1.67 6.78
N VAL A 89 -9.55 -2.47 7.70
CA VAL A 89 -9.01 -3.78 8.09
C VAL A 89 -8.98 -4.72 6.88
N ALA A 90 -10.11 -4.87 6.18
CA ALA A 90 -10.21 -5.77 5.03
C ALA A 90 -9.25 -5.38 3.91
N LEU A 91 -9.19 -4.09 3.55
CA LEU A 91 -8.27 -3.58 2.54
C LEU A 91 -6.81 -3.72 2.94
N SER A 92 -6.48 -3.45 4.22
CA SER A 92 -5.14 -3.63 4.77
C SER A 92 -4.69 -5.09 4.69
N ALA A 93 -5.56 -6.02 5.08
CA ALA A 93 -5.29 -7.45 5.02
C ALA A 93 -5.07 -7.92 3.56
N ALA A 94 -5.95 -7.50 2.65
CA ALA A 94 -5.82 -7.81 1.22
C ALA A 94 -4.52 -7.23 0.62
N ALA A 95 -4.18 -5.98 0.95
CA ALA A 95 -2.96 -5.33 0.48
C ALA A 95 -1.70 -6.01 1.02
N ALA A 96 -1.68 -6.34 2.32
CA ALA A 96 -0.57 -7.07 2.93
C ALA A 96 -0.39 -8.46 2.30
N ALA A 97 -1.48 -9.23 2.15
CA ALA A 97 -1.46 -10.54 1.52
C ALA A 97 -0.99 -10.47 0.06
N PHE A 98 -1.47 -9.49 -0.70
CA PHE A 98 -1.02 -9.26 -2.08
C PHE A 98 0.47 -8.91 -2.16
N CYS A 99 0.98 -8.05 -1.28
CA CYS A 99 2.40 -7.73 -1.26
C CYS A 99 3.27 -8.94 -0.87
N LEU A 100 2.87 -9.71 0.15
CA LEU A 100 3.57 -10.91 0.56
C LEU A 100 3.59 -11.97 -0.55
N TYR A 101 2.44 -12.20 -1.19
CA TYR A 101 2.34 -13.06 -2.37
C TYR A 101 3.28 -12.61 -3.49
N ASN A 102 3.29 -11.31 -3.83
CA ASN A 102 4.18 -10.79 -4.87
C ASN A 102 5.65 -11.05 -4.55
N VAL A 103 6.07 -10.85 -3.30
CA VAL A 103 7.46 -11.13 -2.89
C VAL A 103 7.75 -12.63 -3.00
N ALA A 104 6.85 -13.50 -2.52
CA ALA A 104 7.00 -14.95 -2.58
C ALA A 104 7.01 -15.49 -4.02
N ALA A 105 6.24 -14.88 -4.93
CA ALA A 105 6.18 -15.23 -6.35
C ALA A 105 7.40 -14.76 -7.16
N GLY A 106 8.42 -14.18 -6.51
CA GLY A 106 9.65 -13.72 -7.16
C GLY A 106 9.72 -12.23 -7.44
N GLY A 107 8.73 -11.45 -7.03
CA GLY A 107 8.62 -10.02 -7.27
C GLY A 107 7.90 -9.68 -8.58
N ASN A 108 7.81 -8.39 -8.89
CA ASN A 108 7.20 -7.94 -10.13
C ASN A 108 8.26 -7.95 -11.25
N PRO A 109 8.12 -8.78 -12.30
CA PRO A 109 9.14 -8.86 -13.35
C PRO A 109 9.29 -7.50 -14.03
N PRO A 110 10.52 -6.92 -14.11
CA PRO A 110 10.73 -5.60 -14.71
C PRO A 110 10.28 -5.60 -16.18
N PRO A 111 9.79 -4.46 -16.69
CA PRO A 111 9.39 -4.39 -18.08
C PRO A 111 10.65 -4.63 -18.92
N LYS A 112 10.59 -5.64 -19.78
CA LYS A 112 11.66 -5.87 -20.77
C LYS A 112 11.74 -4.58 -21.58
N LYS A 113 12.80 -3.78 -21.40
CA LYS A 113 13.12 -2.72 -22.35
C LYS A 113 13.11 -3.41 -23.71
N GLY A 114 12.16 -3.05 -24.57
CA GLY A 114 12.14 -3.57 -25.93
C GLY A 114 13.55 -3.38 -26.47
N LYS A 115 14.17 -4.46 -26.96
CA LYS A 115 15.35 -4.32 -27.80
C LYS A 115 14.92 -3.29 -28.84
N ALA A 116 15.54 -2.11 -28.86
CA ALA A 116 15.51 -1.30 -30.05
C ALA A 116 15.94 -2.27 -31.16
N ALA A 117 15.02 -2.61 -32.06
CA ALA A 117 15.40 -3.34 -33.25
C ALA A 117 16.52 -2.51 -33.88
N PRO A 118 17.66 -3.10 -34.26
CA PRO A 118 18.66 -2.34 -35.00
C PRO A 118 17.95 -1.84 -36.26
N ALA A 119 17.69 -0.54 -36.32
CA ALA A 119 17.28 0.10 -37.56
C ALA A 119 18.46 -0.12 -38.50
N ALA A 120 18.22 -0.97 -39.48
CA ALA A 120 19.19 -1.43 -40.45
C ALA A 120 19.98 -0.26 -41.02
N GLN A 121 21.30 -0.39 -41.01
CA GLN A 121 22.14 0.30 -41.98
C GLN A 121 21.71 -0.18 -43.37
N GLN A 122 21.14 0.71 -44.19
CA GLN A 122 21.19 0.69 -45.65
C GLN A 122 20.68 2.02 -46.21
#